data_AF-A0A2J8M0W9-F1
#
_entry.id   AF-A0A2J8M0W9-F1
#
_cell.length_a   1.000
_cell.length_b   1.000
_cell.length_c   1.000
_cell.angle_alpha   90.00
_cell.angle_beta   90.00
_cell.angle_gamma   90.00
#
_symmetry.space_group_name_H-M   'P 1'
#
loop_
_entity.id
_entity.type
_entity.pdbx_description
1 polymer ?
#
loop_
_entity_poly.entity_id
_entity_poly.type
_entity_poly.pdbx_seq_one_letter_code
_entity_poly.pdbx_strand_id
1 'polypeptide(L)'
;MCDIEEATNQLLDVNLHENQKSVQVTESDLGSESELLVTIGATVPTGFEQTAADEVREKLGSSCKISRDRGKIYFVISVESLAQVHCLRSVDNLFVVVQEFQDYQFKQTKEEVLKDFEDLAGK
;
A
#
# COMPACT_ATOMS: atom_id res chain seq x y z
N MET A 1 -38.99 43.13 -18.73
CA MET A 1 -38.00 42.80 -19.77
C MET A 1 -36.88 42.11 -19.02
N CYS A 2 -36.96 40.83 -18.66
CA CYS A 2 -37.01 39.61 -19.50
C CYS A 2 -35.97 39.63 -20.61
N ASP A 3 -34.94 38.78 -20.47
CA ASP A 3 -34.50 37.69 -21.37
C ASP A 3 -33.15 37.18 -20.77
N ILE A 4 -33.05 36.06 -20.04
CA ILE A 4 -33.11 34.62 -20.39
C ILE A 4 -31.96 34.17 -21.33
N GLU A 5 -31.26 33.11 -20.87
CA GLU A 5 -30.43 32.13 -21.61
C GLU A 5 -29.04 32.58 -22.13
N GLU A 6 -27.98 31.76 -22.24
CA GLU A 6 -27.64 30.39 -21.86
C GLU A 6 -26.24 30.14 -22.47
N ALA A 7 -25.43 29.23 -21.89
CA ALA A 7 -24.34 28.50 -22.56
C ALA A 7 -23.10 29.31 -23.04
N THR A 8 -21.85 28.85 -23.09
CA THR A 8 -21.16 27.57 -22.87
C THR A 8 -19.65 27.86 -23.04
N ASN A 9 -18.80 27.02 -22.46
CA ASN A 9 -17.47 26.62 -22.98
C ASN A 9 -16.39 27.71 -23.20
N GLN A 10 -15.33 27.65 -22.38
CA GLN A 10 -13.92 27.49 -22.85
C GLN A 10 -12.92 27.70 -21.69
N LEU A 11 -12.61 26.62 -20.97
CA LEU A 11 -11.31 26.44 -20.31
C LEU A 11 -10.93 24.98 -20.58
N LEU A 12 -10.52 24.68 -21.81
CA LEU A 12 -9.12 24.62 -22.25
C LEU A 12 -8.31 23.58 -21.47
N ASP A 13 -8.17 22.45 -22.16
CA ASP A 13 -7.33 21.29 -21.93
C ASP A 13 -5.99 21.60 -21.26
N VAL A 14 -5.71 20.88 -20.16
CA VAL A 14 -4.32 20.72 -19.68
C VAL A 14 -3.93 19.28 -19.97
N ASN A 15 -3.34 19.09 -21.16
CA ASN A 15 -2.80 17.83 -21.62
C ASN A 15 -1.49 17.51 -20.88
N LEU A 16 -1.33 16.23 -20.54
CA LEU A 16 -0.14 15.60 -19.98
C LEU A 16 1.03 15.66 -20.95
N HIS A 17 2.24 15.98 -20.48
CA HIS A 17 3.48 15.42 -21.03
C HIS A 17 4.60 15.39 -19.99
N GLU A 18 5.14 14.19 -19.78
CA GLU A 18 6.38 13.89 -19.05
C GLU A 18 7.61 14.53 -19.74
N ASN A 19 8.59 15.04 -18.98
CA ASN A 19 9.95 14.46 -18.93
C ASN A 19 10.94 15.25 -18.03
N GLN A 20 11.66 14.47 -17.22
CA GLN A 20 13.12 14.52 -16.93
C GLN A 20 13.77 15.59 -16.02
N LYS A 21 14.25 15.06 -14.87
CA LYS A 21 15.61 15.15 -14.26
C LYS A 21 16.19 16.57 -14.03
N SER A 22 16.63 16.99 -12.84
CA SER A 22 17.64 16.42 -11.93
C SER A 22 17.95 17.47 -10.84
N VAL A 23 18.34 17.09 -9.61
CA VAL A 23 19.66 17.37 -8.93
C VAL A 23 19.47 16.91 -7.46
N GLN A 24 20.10 15.80 -6.99
CA GLN A 24 21.36 15.66 -6.19
C GLN A 24 21.39 16.50 -4.88
N VAL A 25 21.82 16.09 -3.68
CA VAL A 25 22.93 15.28 -3.09
C VAL A 25 22.43 14.93 -1.64
N THR A 26 22.71 13.80 -1.00
CA THR A 26 23.96 13.54 -0.24
C THR A 26 24.24 12.06 -0.07
N GLU A 27 25.50 11.74 -0.36
CA GLU A 27 26.20 10.49 -0.10
C GLU A 27 26.09 10.06 1.37
N SER A 28 25.66 8.83 1.58
CA SER A 28 26.27 7.99 2.61
C SER A 28 26.58 6.66 1.94
N ASP A 29 27.85 6.53 1.56
CA ASP A 29 28.49 5.28 1.21
C ASP A 29 28.61 4.46 2.50
N LEU A 30 27.65 3.57 2.73
CA LEU A 30 27.70 2.53 3.76
C LEU A 30 27.37 1.23 3.05
N GLY A 31 28.34 0.32 3.05
CA GLY A 31 28.39 -0.90 2.23
C GLY A 31 27.03 -1.56 2.05
N SER A 32 26.68 -1.85 0.80
CA SER A 32 25.39 -2.38 0.39
C SER A 32 25.17 -3.82 0.87
N GLU A 33 25.01 -3.98 2.18
CA GLU A 33 24.08 -4.95 2.73
C GLU A 33 22.72 -4.56 2.19
N SER A 34 22.15 -5.39 1.31
CA SER A 34 20.81 -5.10 0.77
C SER A 34 19.85 -5.08 1.94
N GLU A 35 19.30 -3.90 2.27
CA GLU A 35 18.37 -3.75 3.38
C GLU A 35 17.18 -4.69 3.14
N LEU A 36 17.06 -5.72 3.98
CA LEU A 36 15.99 -6.71 3.85
C LEU A 36 14.68 -6.02 4.21
N LEU A 37 13.80 -5.87 3.20
CA LEU A 37 12.48 -5.28 3.36
C LEU A 37 11.42 -6.37 3.53
N VAL A 38 10.44 -6.09 4.38
CA VAL A 38 9.27 -6.96 4.62
C VAL A 38 7.98 -6.17 4.50
N THR A 39 6.97 -6.80 3.92
CA THR A 39 5.62 -6.24 3.85
C THR A 39 4.80 -6.71 5.03
N ILE A 40 4.26 -5.77 5.78
CA ILE A 40 3.37 -6.02 6.91
C ILE A 40 1.95 -5.66 6.51
N GLY A 41 1.02 -6.57 6.74
CA GLY A 41 -0.40 -6.29 6.75
C GLY A 41 -0.91 -6.16 8.18
N ALA A 42 -1.80 -5.21 8.39
CA ALA A 42 -2.42 -4.98 9.68
C ALA A 42 -3.95 -4.88 9.54
N THR A 43 -4.68 -5.49 10.48
CA THR A 43 -6.13 -5.26 10.59
C THR A 43 -6.39 -4.08 11.53
N VAL A 44 -7.38 -3.27 11.19
CA VAL A 44 -7.79 -2.09 11.95
C VAL A 44 -9.32 -2.03 12.04
N PRO A 45 -9.89 -1.36 13.06
CA PRO A 45 -11.30 -1.05 13.06
C PRO A 45 -11.67 -0.29 11.78
N THR A 46 -12.74 -0.70 11.13
CA THR A 46 -13.19 -0.04 9.89
C THR A 46 -13.48 1.44 10.14
N GLY A 47 -12.96 2.31 9.28
CA GLY A 47 -13.02 3.77 9.41
C GLY A 47 -11.80 4.38 10.11
N PHE A 48 -10.89 3.58 10.65
CA PHE A 48 -9.65 4.02 11.29
C PHE A 48 -8.40 3.78 10.42
N GLU A 49 -8.57 3.36 9.17
CA GLU A 49 -7.48 3.03 8.25
C GLU A 49 -6.54 4.23 8.07
N GLN A 50 -7.08 5.44 7.95
CA GLN A 50 -6.26 6.65 7.78
C GLN A 50 -5.45 6.96 9.04
N THR A 51 -6.07 6.86 10.23
CA THR A 51 -5.38 7.08 11.50
C THR A 51 -4.25 6.10 11.70
N ALA A 52 -4.45 4.82 11.38
CA ALA A 52 -3.41 3.81 11.46
C ALA A 52 -2.30 4.04 10.42
N ALA A 53 -2.64 4.48 9.21
CA ALA A 53 -1.65 4.84 8.20
C ALA A 53 -0.80 6.05 8.61
N ASP A 54 -1.41 7.05 9.25
CA ASP A 54 -0.71 8.22 9.80
C ASP A 54 0.21 7.81 10.95
N GLU A 55 -0.24 6.94 11.86
CA GLU A 55 0.59 6.37 12.94
C GLU A 55 1.84 5.64 12.40
N VAL A 56 1.66 4.82 11.36
CA VAL A 56 2.77 4.10 10.70
C VAL A 56 3.77 5.07 10.08
N ARG A 57 3.29 6.12 9.40
CA ARG A 57 4.15 7.12 8.78
C ARG A 57 4.94 7.91 9.83
N GLU A 58 4.30 8.27 10.93
CA GLU A 58 4.94 9.04 12.02
C GLU A 58 5.95 8.22 12.82
N LYS A 59 5.62 6.96 13.15
CA LYS A 59 6.47 6.13 14.02
C LYS A 59 7.53 5.35 13.27
N LEU A 60 7.21 4.86 12.08
CA LEU A 60 8.05 3.94 11.32
C LEU A 60 8.65 4.59 10.07
N GLY A 61 8.33 5.86 9.79
CA GLY A 61 8.81 6.57 8.60
C GLY A 61 8.39 5.92 7.27
N SER A 62 7.44 4.99 7.32
CA SER A 62 7.12 4.10 6.21
C SER A 62 5.82 4.54 5.53
N SER A 63 5.79 4.46 4.20
CA SER A 63 4.55 4.72 3.46
C SER A 63 3.58 3.55 3.64
N CYS A 64 2.29 3.88 3.74
CA CYS A 64 1.25 2.91 3.98
C CYS A 64 0.21 2.94 2.85
N LYS A 65 -0.14 1.75 2.36
CA LYS A 65 -1.21 1.50 1.39
C LYS A 65 -2.43 1.01 2.16
N ILE A 66 -3.50 1.79 2.13
CA ILE A 66 -4.79 1.37 2.66
C ILE A 66 -5.40 0.35 1.71
N SER A 67 -5.87 -0.77 2.26
CA SER A 67 -6.54 -1.81 1.49
C SER A 67 -7.84 -1.27 0.88
N ARG A 68 -8.23 -1.79 -0.29
CA ARG A 68 -9.57 -1.57 -0.83
C ARG A 68 -10.64 -2.25 0.03
N ASP A 69 -10.24 -3.33 0.71
CA ASP A 69 -11.07 -4.01 1.69
C ASP A 69 -11.02 -3.25 3.02
N ARG A 70 -12.21 -2.93 3.54
CA ARG A 70 -12.40 -2.21 4.80
C ARG A 70 -11.64 -2.88 5.96
N GLY A 71 -11.01 -2.08 6.81
CA GLY A 71 -10.34 -2.54 8.02
C GLY A 71 -8.95 -3.16 7.83
N LYS A 72 -8.24 -2.85 6.73
CA LYS A 72 -6.86 -3.33 6.52
C LYS A 72 -5.94 -2.25 5.96
N ILE A 73 -4.69 -2.28 6.41
CA ILE A 73 -3.60 -1.47 5.87
C ILE A 73 -2.37 -2.34 5.61
N TYR A 74 -1.54 -1.92 4.66
CA TYR A 74 -0.28 -2.58 4.31
C TYR A 74 0.84 -1.56 4.26
N PHE A 75 2.02 -1.91 4.74
CA PHE A 75 3.19 -1.04 4.71
C PHE A 75 4.46 -1.88 4.63
N VAL A 76 5.53 -1.28 4.11
CA VAL A 76 6.83 -1.93 3.94
C VAL A 76 7.80 -1.33 4.94
N ILE A 77 8.57 -2.17 5.63
CA ILE A 77 9.59 -1.75 6.60
C ILE A 77 10.85 -2.59 6.42
N SER A 78 11.97 -2.09 6.95
CA SER A 78 13.16 -2.93 7.09
C SER A 78 13.02 -3.93 8.23
N VAL A 79 13.68 -5.09 8.09
CA VAL A 79 13.71 -6.13 9.12
C VAL A 79 14.28 -5.58 10.44
N GLU A 80 15.24 -4.65 10.37
CA GLU A 80 15.82 -3.99 11.56
C GLU A 80 14.77 -3.19 12.35
N SER A 81 13.79 -2.62 11.64
CA SER A 81 12.71 -1.82 12.23
C SER A 81 11.47 -2.66 12.60
N LEU A 82 11.48 -3.97 12.37
CA LEU A 82 10.33 -4.85 12.61
C LEU A 82 9.86 -4.84 14.07
N ALA A 83 10.78 -4.72 15.02
CA ALA A 83 10.44 -4.62 16.44
C ALA A 83 9.58 -3.38 16.76
N GLN A 84 9.74 -2.29 16.01
CA GLN A 84 9.02 -1.03 16.23
C GLN A 84 7.53 -1.15 15.87
N VAL A 85 7.15 -2.14 15.06
CA VAL A 85 5.74 -2.38 14.69
C VAL A 85 4.88 -2.72 15.91
N HIS A 86 5.47 -3.31 16.95
CA HIS A 86 4.77 -3.56 18.22
C HIS A 86 4.40 -2.29 18.99
N CYS A 87 4.94 -1.12 18.61
CA CYS A 87 4.60 0.18 19.20
C CYS A 87 3.33 0.81 18.60
N LEU A 88 2.75 0.20 17.56
CA LEU A 88 1.48 0.64 16.97
C LEU A 88 0.32 0.37 17.93
N ARG A 89 -0.63 1.30 17.99
CA ARG A 89 -1.79 1.26 18.90
C ARG A 89 -3.12 1.34 18.16
N SER A 90 -3.10 1.75 16.90
CA SER A 90 -4.28 1.85 16.04
C SER A 90 -4.60 0.55 15.29
N VAL A 91 -3.78 -0.50 15.43
CA VAL A 91 -3.93 -1.81 14.77
C VAL A 91 -4.30 -2.91 15.77
N ASP A 92 -5.09 -3.89 15.30
CA ASP A 92 -5.52 -5.03 16.11
C ASP A 92 -4.60 -6.24 15.94
N ASN A 93 -4.28 -6.58 14.68
CA ASN A 93 -3.46 -7.74 14.33
C ASN A 93 -2.42 -7.37 13.29
N LEU A 94 -1.26 -8.02 13.35
CA LEU A 94 -0.16 -7.86 12.43
C LEU A 94 0.16 -9.21 11.79
N PHE A 95 0.42 -9.21 10.49
CA PHE A 95 0.82 -10.39 9.73
C PHE A 95 1.85 -10.00 8.67
N VAL A 96 2.80 -10.90 8.42
CA VAL A 96 3.78 -10.71 7.35
C VAL A 96 3.17 -11.21 6.05
N VAL A 97 3.17 -10.38 5.02
CA VAL A 97 2.71 -10.74 3.68
C VAL A 97 3.89 -11.34 2.93
N VAL A 98 3.85 -12.65 2.72
CA VAL A 98 4.88 -13.39 1.96
C VAL A 98 4.70 -13.17 0.46
N GLN A 99 3.44 -13.23 -0.01
CA GLN A 99 3.12 -13.11 -1.42
C GLN A 99 1.72 -12.50 -1.59
N GLU A 100 1.59 -11.53 -2.50
CA GLU A 100 0.31 -10.95 -2.93
C GLU A 100 -0.02 -11.46 -4.35
N PHE A 101 -1.28 -11.80 -4.59
CA PHE A 101 -1.82 -12.20 -5.89
C PHE A 101 -3.00 -11.28 -6.23
N GLN A 102 -2.84 -10.37 -7.20
CA GLN A 102 -3.87 -9.36 -7.49
C GLN A 102 -5.09 -9.94 -8.23
N ASP A 103 -4.86 -10.90 -9.15
CA ASP A 103 -5.90 -11.47 -10.01
C ASP A 103 -6.08 -12.98 -9.78
N TYR A 104 -6.00 -13.42 -8.53
CA TYR A 104 -6.18 -14.83 -8.20
C TYR A 104 -7.60 -15.30 -8.53
N GLN A 105 -7.74 -16.22 -9.48
CA GLN A 105 -9.02 -16.78 -9.89
C GLN A 105 -9.27 -18.10 -9.14
N PHE A 106 -10.29 -18.09 -8.30
CA PHE A 106 -10.73 -19.31 -7.63
C PHE A 106 -11.30 -20.30 -8.66
N LYS A 107 -10.84 -21.55 -8.58
CA LYS A 107 -11.38 -22.65 -9.39
C LYS A 107 -12.79 -23.01 -8.90
N GLN A 108 -13.57 -23.68 -9.76
CA GLN A 108 -14.99 -23.92 -9.48
C GLN A 108 -15.23 -25.00 -8.42
N THR A 109 -14.34 -25.97 -8.32
CA THR A 109 -14.48 -27.07 -7.37
C THR A 109 -13.59 -26.88 -6.15
N LYS A 110 -14.06 -27.36 -5.01
CA LYS A 110 -13.33 -27.26 -3.74
C LYS A 110 -12.01 -28.02 -3.82
N GLU A 111 -12.02 -29.19 -4.46
CA GLU A 111 -10.88 -30.09 -4.59
C GLU A 111 -9.75 -29.44 -5.40
N GLU A 112 -10.09 -28.74 -6.49
CA GLU A 112 -9.12 -28.03 -7.32
C GLU A 112 -8.54 -26.80 -6.62
N VAL A 113 -9.34 -26.08 -5.83
CA VAL A 113 -8.88 -24.93 -5.02
C VAL A 113 -7.95 -25.39 -3.91
N LEU A 114 -8.26 -26.49 -3.23
CA LEU A 114 -7.40 -27.06 -2.19
C LEU A 114 -6.04 -27.47 -2.74
N LYS A 115 -6.04 -28.19 -3.87
CA LYS A 115 -4.79 -28.57 -4.55
C LYS A 115 -3.98 -27.36 -4.97
N ASP A 116 -4.63 -26.31 -5.47
CA ASP A 116 -3.94 -25.07 -5.85
C ASP A 116 -3.29 -24.37 -4.65
N PHE A 117 -3.96 -24.35 -3.49
CA PHE A 117 -3.37 -23.80 -2.27
C PHE A 117 -2.19 -24.62 -1.75
N GLU A 118 -2.26 -25.96 -1.84
CA GLU A 118 -1.13 -26.84 -1.51
C GLU A 118 0.07 -26.55 -2.43
N ASP A 119 -0.17 -26.42 -3.73
CA ASP A 119 0.86 -26.11 -4.73
C ASP A 119 1.46 -24.70 -4.54
N LEU A 120 0.68 -23.74 -4.03
CA LEU A 120 1.15 -22.39 -3.69
C LEU A 120 1.97 -22.36 -2.40
N ALA A 121 1.59 -23.15 -1.40
CA ALA A 121 2.30 -23.23 -0.12
C ALA A 121 3.60 -24.04 -0.19
N GLY A 122 3.72 -24.94 -1.17
CA GLY A 122 4.91 -25.78 -1.37
C GLY A 122 6.07 -25.13 -2.13
N LYS A 123 5.92 -23.87 -2.57
CA LYS A 123 6.96 -23.09 -3.27
C LYS A 123 7.74 -22.21 -2.30
#